data_AF-A0A3C0QIL0-F1
#
_entry.id   AF-A0A3C0QIL0-F1
#
_cell.length_a   1.000
_cell.length_b   1.000
_cell.length_c   1.000
_cell.angle_alpha   90.00
_cell.angle_beta   90.00
_cell.angle_gamma   90.00
#
_symmetry.space_group_name_H-M   'P 1'
#
loop_
_entity.id
_entity.type
_entity.pdbx_description
1 polymer ?
#
loop_
_entity_poly.entity_id
_entity_poly.type
_entity_poly.pdbx_seq_one_letter_code
_entity_poly.pdbx_strand_id
1 'polypeptide(L)'
;MPRLEININKIKHNARTLKDRFAKKGITITSVIKGVAGSPEIANAIIECGINTIAVSKIQDIKKMKESGVKARFLLTRLPAHSEVSDIVKYGDISLNSEISTIKLLSEHSLKQGKRHKIILMLEMGDLREGILPEDLDSIIEQTIPLKGIDLYGIGVNFACFGGIKPSEKNMIKLSQIADHIQEKYHIKIDIVSGGNSANYQWFSHTDNTGNINNLRIGEAILLGIDPVNKNKIPGLYIDAFTLICEVIENKFKPLIPYGDKCQNTFDYRPEFTNIDSIDRIIIGIGEQDVDTKAIRPRIKADMLGASSDHLILHIK
;
A
#
# COMPACT_ATOMS: atom_id res chain seq x y z
N MET A 1 -18.65 4.92 21.10
CA MET A 1 -18.44 4.31 19.76
C MET A 1 -16.95 4.33 19.43
N PRO A 2 -16.35 3.20 19.02
CA PRO A 2 -14.95 3.15 18.63
C PRO A 2 -14.67 4.10 17.46
N ARG A 3 -13.49 4.72 17.45
CA ARG A 3 -13.11 5.67 16.41
C ARG A 3 -11.60 5.66 16.18
N LEU A 4 -11.20 5.91 14.93
CA LEU A 4 -9.80 5.99 14.53
C LEU A 4 -9.38 7.46 14.42
N GLU A 5 -8.44 7.89 15.25
CA GLU A 5 -7.75 9.18 15.10
C GLU A 5 -6.54 9.03 14.20
N ILE A 6 -6.40 9.95 13.24
CA ILE A 6 -5.26 9.98 12.32
C ILE A 6 -4.53 11.30 12.50
N ASN A 7 -3.27 11.24 12.93
CA ASN A 7 -2.40 12.40 13.02
C ASN A 7 -1.79 12.71 11.65
N ILE A 8 -2.42 13.65 10.94
CA ILE A 8 -2.02 14.07 9.60
C ILE A 8 -0.58 14.64 9.59
N ASN A 9 -0.16 15.35 10.63
CA ASN A 9 1.19 15.91 10.69
C ASN A 9 2.28 14.83 10.74
N LYS A 10 2.02 13.70 11.41
CA LYS A 10 2.92 12.54 11.38
C LYS A 10 3.00 11.91 9.99
N ILE A 11 1.87 11.83 9.27
CA ILE A 11 1.85 11.36 7.87
C ILE A 11 2.64 12.33 6.97
N LYS A 12 2.45 13.65 7.12
CA LYS A 12 3.22 14.67 6.39
C LYS A 12 4.72 14.55 6.63
N HIS A 13 5.12 14.40 7.89
CA HIS A 13 6.51 14.18 8.27
C HIS A 13 7.07 12.94 7.58
N ASN A 14 6.35 11.81 7.62
CA ASN A 14 6.78 10.58 6.98
C ASN A 14 6.92 10.75 5.45
N ALA A 15 5.90 11.34 4.80
CA ALA A 15 5.89 11.59 3.37
C ALA A 15 7.06 12.47 2.93
N ARG A 16 7.29 13.61 3.61
CA ARG A 16 8.40 14.52 3.31
C ARG A 16 9.76 13.86 3.52
N THR A 17 9.95 13.20 4.66
CA THR A 17 11.20 12.51 4.98
C THR A 17 11.54 11.45 3.93
N LEU A 18 10.56 10.65 3.52
CA LEU A 18 10.76 9.64 2.48
C LEU A 18 11.02 10.28 1.13
N LYS A 19 10.21 11.27 0.71
CA LYS A 19 10.42 11.99 -0.56
C LYS A 19 11.85 12.52 -0.67
N ASP A 20 12.29 13.26 0.34
CA ASP A 20 13.62 13.88 0.33
C ASP A 20 14.72 12.81 0.31
N ARG A 21 14.50 11.67 0.98
CA ARG A 21 15.45 10.55 0.97
C ARG A 21 15.53 9.90 -0.40
N PHE A 22 14.41 9.53 -1.02
CA PHE A 22 14.37 8.91 -2.35
C PHE A 22 14.89 9.85 -3.44
N ALA A 23 14.59 11.15 -3.35
CA ALA A 23 15.05 12.16 -4.30
C ALA A 23 16.57 12.31 -4.36
N LYS A 24 17.31 12.01 -3.27
CA LYS A 24 18.79 12.02 -3.27
C LYS A 24 19.41 11.05 -4.26
N LYS A 25 18.68 10.00 -4.66
CA LYS A 25 19.10 9.04 -5.69
C LYS A 25 18.24 9.13 -6.95
N GLY A 26 17.61 10.29 -7.20
CA GLY A 26 16.80 10.52 -8.40
C GLY A 26 15.46 9.78 -8.45
N ILE A 27 15.01 9.16 -7.35
CA ILE A 27 13.76 8.39 -7.32
C ILE A 27 12.59 9.28 -6.87
N THR A 28 11.55 9.31 -7.69
CA THR A 28 10.26 9.94 -7.38
C THR A 28 9.33 8.98 -6.63
N ILE A 29 8.37 9.53 -5.89
CA ILE A 29 7.35 8.74 -5.18
C ILE A 29 5.99 8.93 -5.85
N THR A 30 5.29 7.82 -6.05
CA THR A 30 3.83 7.78 -6.16
C THR A 30 3.27 7.37 -4.80
N SER A 31 2.50 8.23 -4.14
CA SER A 31 1.96 7.93 -2.81
C SER A 31 0.72 7.04 -2.89
N VAL A 32 0.77 5.86 -2.27
CA VAL A 32 -0.33 4.89 -2.29
C VAL A 32 -1.14 5.01 -1.00
N ILE A 33 -2.36 5.56 -1.10
CA ILE A 33 -3.22 5.86 0.06
C ILE A 33 -4.47 4.96 0.14
N LYS A 34 -4.44 3.79 -0.53
CA LYS A 34 -5.55 2.82 -0.46
C LYS A 34 -5.88 2.35 0.96
N GLY A 35 -4.89 2.35 1.87
CA GLY A 35 -5.08 1.97 3.27
C GLY A 35 -5.93 2.96 4.09
N VAL A 36 -6.18 4.16 3.56
CA VAL A 36 -7.08 5.16 4.13
C VAL A 36 -8.22 5.49 3.17
N ALA A 37 -8.57 4.52 2.31
CA ALA A 37 -9.66 4.59 1.34
C ALA A 37 -9.67 5.88 0.51
N GLY A 38 -8.49 6.40 0.10
CA GLY A 38 -8.41 7.65 -0.66
C GLY A 38 -9.01 8.86 0.06
N SER A 39 -8.76 9.02 1.37
CA SER A 39 -9.12 10.23 2.13
C SER A 39 -8.59 11.50 1.41
N PRO A 40 -9.47 12.44 1.02
CA PRO A 40 -9.07 13.73 0.44
C PRO A 40 -8.14 14.54 1.35
N GLU A 41 -8.37 14.49 2.66
CA GLU A 41 -7.58 15.21 3.67
C GLU A 41 -6.13 14.71 3.68
N ILE A 42 -5.94 13.39 3.69
CA ILE A 42 -4.61 12.78 3.67
C ILE A 42 -3.93 13.00 2.30
N ALA A 43 -4.70 12.93 1.21
CA ALA A 43 -4.18 13.22 -0.12
C ALA A 43 -3.62 14.66 -0.20
N ASN A 44 -4.40 15.65 0.22
CA ASN A 44 -3.97 17.07 0.24
C ASN A 44 -2.75 17.28 1.13
N ALA A 45 -2.72 16.68 2.32
CA ALA A 45 -1.57 16.75 3.22
C ALA A 45 -0.27 16.21 2.57
N ILE A 46 -0.37 15.13 1.79
CA ILE A 46 0.76 14.55 1.06
C ILE A 46 1.17 15.42 -0.12
N ILE A 47 0.20 16.02 -0.83
CA ILE A 47 0.46 16.96 -1.94
C ILE A 47 1.19 18.22 -1.44
N GLU A 48 0.87 18.71 -0.24
CA GLU A 48 1.61 19.81 0.41
C GLU A 48 3.08 19.46 0.72
N CYS A 49 3.42 18.17 0.77
CA CYS A 49 4.81 17.71 0.86
C CYS A 49 5.49 17.64 -0.52
N GLY A 50 4.77 17.98 -1.59
CA GLY A 50 5.19 17.99 -2.97
C GLY A 50 5.29 16.59 -3.59
N ILE A 51 4.47 15.63 -3.12
CA ILE A 51 4.24 14.36 -3.82
C ILE A 51 2.92 14.51 -4.59
N ASN A 52 3.03 14.72 -5.90
CA ASN A 52 1.88 15.13 -6.72
C ASN A 52 1.18 13.98 -7.45
N THR A 53 1.64 12.73 -7.25
CA THR A 53 1.00 11.53 -7.78
C THR A 53 0.43 10.71 -6.62
N ILE A 54 -0.89 10.56 -6.60
CA ILE A 54 -1.64 9.80 -5.60
C ILE A 54 -2.19 8.53 -6.24
N ALA A 55 -2.10 7.41 -5.54
CA ALA A 55 -2.52 6.12 -6.03
C ALA A 55 -3.43 5.39 -5.06
N VAL A 56 -4.44 4.71 -5.62
CA VAL A 56 -5.43 3.91 -4.90
C VAL A 56 -5.79 2.69 -5.72
N SER A 57 -6.48 1.71 -5.13
CA SER A 57 -6.85 0.46 -5.80
C SER A 57 -8.27 0.44 -6.39
N LYS A 58 -9.11 1.42 -6.04
CA LYS A 58 -10.50 1.53 -6.50
C LYS A 58 -10.70 2.86 -7.21
N ILE A 59 -11.38 2.85 -8.36
CA ILE A 59 -11.61 4.07 -9.15
C ILE A 59 -12.56 5.06 -8.43
N GLN A 60 -13.41 4.55 -7.56
CA GLN A 60 -14.37 5.28 -6.73
C GLN A 60 -13.65 6.17 -5.72
N ASP A 61 -12.50 5.74 -5.21
CA ASP A 61 -11.66 6.57 -4.34
C ASP A 61 -11.08 7.76 -5.12
N ILE A 62 -10.67 7.56 -6.39
CA ILE A 62 -10.23 8.65 -7.27
C ILE A 62 -11.37 9.62 -7.57
N LYS A 63 -12.55 9.07 -7.90
CA LYS A 63 -13.76 9.87 -8.16
C LYS A 63 -14.08 10.76 -6.95
N LYS A 64 -14.13 10.18 -5.75
CA LYS A 64 -14.34 10.90 -4.49
C LYS A 64 -13.32 12.02 -4.29
N MET A 65 -12.03 11.75 -4.49
CA MET A 65 -10.97 12.76 -4.35
C MET A 65 -11.13 13.90 -5.36
N LYS A 66 -11.43 13.59 -6.63
CA LYS A 66 -11.68 14.63 -7.65
C LYS A 66 -12.91 15.48 -7.32
N GLU A 67 -14.01 14.85 -6.89
CA GLU A 67 -15.24 15.55 -6.45
C GLU A 67 -14.98 16.44 -5.22
N SER A 68 -14.04 16.04 -4.37
CA SER A 68 -13.57 16.83 -3.21
C SER A 68 -12.53 17.90 -3.58
N GLY A 69 -12.22 18.09 -4.87
CA GLY A 69 -11.30 19.14 -5.34
C GLY A 69 -9.81 18.82 -5.19
N VAL A 70 -9.42 17.57 -4.91
CA VAL A 70 -8.01 17.17 -4.79
C VAL A 70 -7.31 17.30 -6.14
N LYS A 71 -6.23 18.08 -6.18
CA LYS A 71 -5.43 18.35 -7.40
C LYS A 71 -4.15 17.51 -7.39
N ALA A 72 -4.23 16.31 -7.92
CA ALA A 72 -3.10 15.41 -8.12
C ALA A 72 -3.22 14.68 -9.46
N ARG A 73 -2.12 14.03 -9.85
CA ARG A 73 -2.16 12.95 -10.83
C ARG A 73 -2.61 11.68 -10.13
N PHE A 74 -3.62 11.00 -10.67
CA PHE A 74 -4.19 9.80 -10.06
C PHE A 74 -3.76 8.53 -10.78
N LEU A 75 -3.22 7.57 -10.03
CA LEU A 75 -2.81 6.27 -10.53
C LEU A 75 -3.66 5.15 -9.91
N LEU A 76 -4.17 4.23 -10.73
CA LEU A 76 -4.84 3.02 -10.24
C LEU A 76 -3.84 1.89 -10.05
N THR A 77 -3.66 1.40 -8.82
CA THR A 77 -2.68 0.35 -8.49
C THR A 77 -3.16 -1.08 -8.75
N ARG A 78 -4.47 -1.26 -8.94
CA ARG A 78 -5.06 -2.57 -9.27
C ARG A 78 -5.21 -2.64 -10.79
N LEU A 79 -5.01 -3.81 -11.37
CA LEU A 79 -5.33 -4.04 -12.78
C LEU A 79 -6.81 -3.70 -13.05
N PRO A 80 -7.10 -2.92 -14.11
CA PRO A 80 -8.46 -2.58 -14.48
C PRO A 80 -9.34 -3.80 -14.75
N ALA A 81 -10.55 -3.82 -14.20
CA ALA A 81 -11.59 -4.70 -14.71
C ALA A 81 -12.22 -4.07 -15.97
N HIS A 82 -12.63 -4.89 -16.94
CA HIS A 82 -13.23 -4.40 -18.19
C HIS A 82 -14.46 -3.51 -17.95
N SER A 83 -15.28 -3.84 -16.94
CA SER A 83 -16.47 -3.07 -16.55
C SER A 83 -16.16 -1.68 -16.02
N GLU A 84 -14.93 -1.43 -15.56
CA GLU A 84 -14.51 -0.15 -14.97
C GLU A 84 -13.73 0.72 -15.95
N VAL A 85 -13.35 0.20 -17.13
CA VAL A 85 -12.48 0.88 -18.10
C VAL A 85 -12.97 2.30 -18.45
N SER A 86 -14.28 2.45 -18.67
CA SER A 86 -14.86 3.76 -18.98
C SER A 86 -14.62 4.79 -17.87
N ASP A 87 -14.83 4.40 -16.61
CA ASP A 87 -14.60 5.25 -15.44
C ASP A 87 -13.10 5.48 -15.19
N ILE A 88 -12.26 4.49 -15.46
CA ILE A 88 -10.81 4.60 -15.33
C ILE A 88 -10.26 5.65 -16.30
N VAL A 89 -10.70 5.67 -17.55
CA VAL A 89 -10.34 6.72 -18.51
C VAL A 89 -10.91 8.09 -18.11
N LYS A 90 -12.10 8.09 -17.51
CA LYS A 90 -12.77 9.34 -17.11
C LYS A 90 -12.06 10.02 -15.94
N TYR A 91 -11.72 9.25 -14.90
CA TYR A 91 -11.22 9.79 -13.62
C TYR A 91 -9.74 9.47 -13.35
N GLY A 92 -9.18 8.39 -13.87
CA GLY A 92 -7.76 8.07 -13.70
C GLY A 92 -6.87 8.81 -14.70
N ASP A 93 -5.64 9.10 -14.29
CA ASP A 93 -4.62 9.66 -15.19
C ASP A 93 -3.62 8.59 -15.66
N ILE A 94 -3.38 7.57 -14.83
CA ILE A 94 -2.49 6.43 -15.10
C ILE A 94 -3.15 5.12 -14.60
N SER A 95 -3.02 4.02 -15.34
CA SER A 95 -3.33 2.67 -14.82
C SER A 95 -2.19 1.68 -15.01
N LEU A 96 -2.07 0.73 -14.07
CA LEU A 96 -1.18 -0.43 -14.19
C LEU A 96 -1.88 -1.52 -14.99
N ASN A 97 -1.21 -2.13 -15.98
CA ASN A 97 -1.81 -3.13 -16.86
C ASN A 97 -0.83 -4.28 -17.17
N SER A 98 -1.35 -5.49 -17.33
CA SER A 98 -0.60 -6.63 -17.85
C SER A 98 -1.35 -7.40 -18.94
N GLU A 99 -2.61 -7.06 -19.19
CA GLU A 99 -3.51 -7.81 -20.08
C GLU A 99 -3.84 -6.99 -21.34
N ILE A 100 -3.52 -7.52 -22.52
CA ILE A 100 -3.66 -6.79 -23.78
C ILE A 100 -5.12 -6.50 -24.14
N SER A 101 -6.04 -7.41 -23.82
CA SER A 101 -7.47 -7.18 -24.06
C SER A 101 -8.00 -5.97 -23.28
N THR A 102 -7.53 -5.79 -22.04
CA THR A 102 -7.83 -4.61 -21.22
C THR A 102 -7.22 -3.32 -21.81
N ILE A 103 -5.98 -3.37 -22.31
CA ILE A 103 -5.32 -2.21 -22.92
C ILE A 103 -6.04 -1.77 -24.21
N LYS A 104 -6.50 -2.72 -25.03
CA LYS A 104 -7.33 -2.43 -26.22
C LYS A 104 -8.63 -1.70 -25.83
N LEU A 105 -9.33 -2.18 -24.81
CA LEU A 105 -10.53 -1.51 -24.30
C LEU A 105 -10.24 -0.11 -23.74
N LEU A 106 -9.14 0.06 -23.01
CA LEU A 106 -8.70 1.38 -22.54
C LEU A 106 -8.46 2.34 -23.72
N SER A 107 -7.83 1.86 -24.80
CA SER A 107 -7.62 2.65 -26.01
C SER A 107 -8.93 3.14 -26.61
N GLU A 108 -9.87 2.21 -26.81
CA GLU A 108 -11.19 2.52 -27.39
C GLU A 108 -11.95 3.54 -26.55
N HIS A 109 -12.01 3.35 -25.23
CA HIS A 109 -12.70 4.28 -24.33
C HIS A 109 -11.97 5.63 -24.22
N SER A 110 -10.64 5.66 -24.32
CA SER A 110 -9.85 6.88 -24.36
C SER A 110 -10.18 7.72 -25.60
N LEU A 111 -10.23 7.08 -26.77
CA LEU A 111 -10.62 7.74 -28.02
C LEU A 111 -12.06 8.28 -27.96
N LYS A 112 -13.01 7.49 -27.43
CA LYS A 112 -14.40 7.93 -27.24
C LYS A 112 -14.52 9.16 -26.32
N GLN A 113 -13.59 9.33 -25.39
CA GLN A 113 -13.55 10.46 -24.45
C GLN A 113 -12.62 11.59 -24.89
N GLY A 114 -12.01 11.51 -26.08
CA GLY A 114 -11.08 12.51 -26.58
C GLY A 114 -9.79 12.62 -25.76
N LYS A 115 -9.37 11.52 -25.12
CA LYS A 115 -8.19 11.45 -24.25
C LYS A 115 -7.18 10.44 -24.78
N ARG A 116 -5.96 10.55 -24.25
CA ARG A 116 -4.92 9.51 -24.36
C ARG A 116 -4.53 9.07 -22.95
N HIS A 117 -4.89 7.84 -22.59
CA HIS A 117 -4.72 7.32 -21.24
C HIS A 117 -3.32 6.76 -21.04
N LYS A 118 -2.66 7.10 -19.93
CA LYS A 118 -1.31 6.60 -19.63
C LYS A 118 -1.39 5.21 -19.02
N ILE A 119 -0.58 4.29 -19.51
CA ILE A 119 -0.43 2.97 -18.93
C ILE A 119 1.00 2.70 -18.48
N ILE A 120 1.13 1.95 -17.40
CA ILE A 120 2.39 1.32 -17.00
C ILE A 120 2.20 -0.18 -17.17
N LEU A 121 3.06 -0.81 -17.97
CA LEU A 121 3.05 -2.26 -18.14
C LEU A 121 3.69 -2.91 -16.92
N MET A 122 2.94 -3.78 -16.25
CA MET A 122 3.42 -4.55 -15.11
C MET A 122 4.15 -5.79 -15.61
N LEU A 123 5.35 -6.04 -15.11
CA LEU A 123 6.17 -7.19 -15.46
C LEU A 123 6.20 -8.19 -14.31
N GLU A 124 6.15 -9.46 -14.65
CA GLU A 124 6.31 -10.55 -13.69
C GLU A 124 7.80 -10.79 -13.44
N MET A 125 8.20 -10.75 -12.17
CA MET A 125 9.60 -10.90 -11.73
C MET A 125 9.77 -11.82 -10.50
N GLY A 126 8.80 -12.71 -10.27
CA GLY A 126 8.83 -13.77 -9.28
C GLY A 126 7.73 -13.70 -8.21
N ASP A 127 6.99 -12.59 -8.09
CA ASP A 127 5.93 -12.47 -7.08
C ASP A 127 4.66 -13.24 -7.49
N LEU A 128 4.51 -13.60 -8.78
CA LEU A 128 3.42 -14.39 -9.34
C LEU A 128 2.01 -13.85 -9.01
N ARG A 129 1.90 -12.53 -8.88
CA ARG A 129 0.64 -11.85 -8.57
C ARG A 129 -0.01 -11.25 -9.81
N GLU A 130 0.74 -10.40 -10.48
CA GLU A 130 0.38 -9.77 -11.74
C GLU A 130 1.64 -9.53 -12.54
N GLY A 131 1.50 -9.50 -13.86
CA GLY A 131 2.58 -9.05 -14.73
C GLY A 131 2.67 -9.85 -16.01
N ILE A 132 3.29 -9.24 -16.99
CA ILE A 132 3.65 -9.85 -18.27
C ILE A 132 4.92 -10.66 -18.03
N LEU A 133 4.91 -11.92 -18.47
CA LEU A 133 6.12 -12.74 -18.45
C LEU A 133 7.17 -12.15 -19.41
N PRO A 134 8.47 -12.21 -19.08
CA PRO A 134 9.53 -11.66 -19.92
C PRO A 134 9.46 -12.10 -21.39
N GLU A 135 9.09 -13.36 -21.64
CA GLU A 135 8.92 -13.94 -22.98
C GLU A 135 7.77 -13.34 -23.80
N ASP A 136 6.72 -12.85 -23.14
CA ASP A 136 5.53 -12.28 -23.80
C ASP A 136 5.64 -10.76 -24.01
N LEU A 137 6.63 -10.12 -23.37
CA LEU A 137 6.73 -8.67 -23.27
C LEU A 137 6.75 -7.97 -24.64
N ASP A 138 7.60 -8.44 -25.55
CA ASP A 138 7.73 -7.87 -26.89
C ASP A 138 6.41 -7.93 -27.66
N SER A 139 5.69 -9.05 -27.58
CA SER A 139 4.37 -9.25 -28.22
C SER A 139 3.33 -8.26 -27.67
N ILE A 140 3.33 -8.02 -26.35
CA ILE A 140 2.40 -7.07 -25.73
C ILE A 140 2.74 -5.63 -26.14
N ILE A 141 4.02 -5.27 -26.21
CA ILE A 141 4.46 -3.93 -26.62
C ILE A 141 4.10 -3.67 -28.08
N GLU A 142 4.36 -4.62 -28.97
CA GLU A 142 4.04 -4.51 -30.41
C GLU A 142 2.54 -4.34 -30.66
N GLN A 143 1.69 -4.95 -29.82
CA GLN A 143 0.25 -4.73 -29.87
C GLN A 143 -0.19 -3.42 -29.21
N THR A 144 0.59 -2.88 -28.28
CA THR A 144 0.27 -1.67 -27.51
C THR A 144 0.64 -0.39 -28.27
N ILE A 145 1.81 -0.33 -28.91
CA ILE A 145 2.31 0.86 -29.60
C ILE A 145 1.32 1.44 -30.64
N PRO A 146 0.62 0.63 -31.47
CA PRO A 146 -0.32 1.15 -32.46
C PRO A 146 -1.61 1.74 -31.87
N LEU A 147 -1.88 1.54 -30.57
CA LEU A 147 -3.11 1.95 -29.92
C LEU A 147 -3.13 3.46 -29.65
N LYS A 148 -3.77 4.20 -30.56
CA LYS A 148 -3.84 5.68 -30.53
C LYS A 148 -4.43 6.28 -29.25
N GLY A 149 -5.30 5.55 -28.56
CA GLY A 149 -5.90 5.97 -27.28
C GLY A 149 -4.98 5.78 -26.07
N ILE A 150 -3.81 5.17 -26.25
CA ILE A 150 -2.90 4.79 -25.17
C ILE A 150 -1.57 5.53 -25.27
N ASP A 151 -1.05 5.91 -24.12
CA ASP A 151 0.31 6.37 -23.89
C ASP A 151 1.07 5.32 -23.07
N LEU A 152 2.00 4.60 -23.71
CA LEU A 152 2.89 3.67 -23.01
C LEU A 152 3.88 4.50 -22.18
N TYR A 153 3.45 4.80 -20.95
CA TYR A 153 4.12 5.75 -20.07
C TYR A 153 5.26 5.12 -19.27
N GLY A 154 5.18 3.82 -19.02
CA GLY A 154 6.26 3.15 -18.32
C GLY A 154 6.13 1.64 -18.16
N ILE A 155 7.08 1.10 -17.42
CA ILE A 155 7.07 -0.28 -16.93
C ILE A 155 7.17 -0.30 -15.40
N GLY A 156 6.67 -1.35 -14.78
CA GLY A 156 6.71 -1.50 -13.34
C GLY A 156 6.67 -2.95 -12.91
N VAL A 157 7.05 -3.19 -11.66
CA VAL A 157 7.04 -4.52 -11.04
C VAL A 157 6.43 -4.41 -9.66
N ASN A 158 6.01 -5.52 -9.09
CA ASN A 158 5.54 -5.57 -7.71
C ASN A 158 6.21 -6.73 -6.97
N PHE A 159 6.47 -6.54 -5.69
CA PHE A 159 7.24 -7.47 -4.84
C PHE A 159 6.64 -7.53 -3.44
N ALA A 160 7.03 -8.55 -2.68
CA ALA A 160 6.59 -8.80 -1.32
C ALA A 160 5.06 -8.71 -1.15
N CYS A 161 4.33 -9.18 -2.16
CA CYS A 161 2.87 -9.18 -2.17
C CYS A 161 2.32 -10.59 -2.08
N PHE A 162 2.15 -11.29 -3.20
CA PHE A 162 1.59 -12.64 -3.20
C PHE A 162 2.67 -13.69 -2.93
N GLY A 163 3.68 -13.78 -3.79
CA GLY A 163 4.77 -14.74 -3.66
C GLY A 163 5.81 -14.41 -2.59
N GLY A 164 5.73 -13.22 -1.97
CA GLY A 164 6.61 -12.83 -0.87
C GLY A 164 8.07 -12.59 -1.32
N ILE A 165 8.32 -12.43 -2.61
CA ILE A 165 9.66 -12.21 -3.14
C ILE A 165 10.13 -10.81 -2.77
N LYS A 166 11.25 -10.73 -2.05
CA LYS A 166 11.85 -9.45 -1.64
C LYS A 166 12.50 -8.76 -2.84
N PRO A 167 12.40 -7.42 -2.94
CA PRO A 167 13.20 -6.67 -3.91
C PRO A 167 14.70 -6.88 -3.68
N SER A 168 15.46 -7.04 -4.77
CA SER A 168 16.92 -7.24 -4.73
C SER A 168 17.61 -6.39 -5.80
N GLU A 169 18.93 -6.20 -5.65
CA GLU A 169 19.75 -5.52 -6.65
C GLU A 169 19.61 -6.19 -8.04
N LYS A 170 19.63 -7.53 -8.07
CA LYS A 170 19.43 -8.32 -9.29
C LYS A 170 18.09 -7.99 -9.98
N ASN A 171 17.02 -7.84 -9.21
CA ASN A 171 15.70 -7.51 -9.76
C ASN A 171 15.71 -6.11 -10.41
N MET A 172 16.37 -5.14 -9.77
CA MET A 172 16.40 -3.74 -10.22
C MET A 172 17.32 -3.56 -11.44
N ILE A 173 18.44 -4.28 -11.49
CA ILE A 173 19.29 -4.37 -12.68
C ILE A 173 18.50 -4.98 -13.84
N LYS A 174 17.82 -6.12 -13.62
CA LYS A 174 17.02 -6.77 -14.67
C LYS A 174 15.92 -5.85 -15.19
N LEU A 175 15.21 -5.14 -14.31
CA LEU A 175 14.19 -4.18 -14.72
C LEU A 175 14.78 -3.01 -15.51
N SER A 176 15.97 -2.54 -15.15
CA SER A 176 16.67 -1.49 -15.89
C SER A 176 17.07 -1.95 -17.29
N GLN A 177 17.60 -3.17 -17.43
CA GLN A 177 17.96 -3.78 -18.71
C GLN A 177 16.74 -3.95 -19.62
N ILE A 178 15.58 -4.32 -19.05
CA ILE A 178 14.33 -4.40 -19.81
C ILE A 178 13.91 -3.01 -20.29
N ALA A 179 14.04 -1.98 -19.45
CA ALA A 179 13.75 -0.60 -19.88
C ALA A 179 14.65 -0.19 -21.06
N ASP A 180 15.96 -0.47 -21.00
CA ASP A 180 16.89 -0.17 -22.08
C ASP A 180 16.51 -0.91 -23.37
N HIS A 181 16.28 -2.23 -23.30
CA HIS A 181 15.86 -3.05 -24.43
C HIS A 181 14.60 -2.50 -25.12
N ILE A 182 13.58 -2.12 -24.34
CA ILE A 182 12.33 -1.56 -24.88
C ILE A 182 12.61 -0.25 -25.63
N GLN A 183 13.38 0.65 -25.03
CA GLN A 183 13.66 1.96 -25.63
C GLN A 183 14.51 1.83 -26.90
N GLU A 184 15.52 0.94 -26.90
CA GLU A 184 16.40 0.70 -28.04
C GLU A 184 15.67 0.02 -29.19
N LYS A 185 14.93 -1.07 -28.92
CA LYS A 185 14.25 -1.86 -29.95
C LYS A 185 13.08 -1.11 -30.60
N TYR A 186 12.30 -0.40 -29.80
CA TYR A 186 11.05 0.24 -30.28
C TYR A 186 11.18 1.74 -30.50
N HIS A 187 12.34 2.33 -30.20
CA HIS A 187 12.59 3.78 -30.33
C HIS A 187 11.54 4.63 -29.60
N ILE A 188 11.08 4.15 -28.43
CA ILE A 188 10.16 4.87 -27.55
C ILE A 188 10.87 5.34 -26.30
N LYS A 189 10.30 6.36 -25.64
CA LYS A 189 10.78 6.83 -24.33
C LYS A 189 9.95 6.20 -23.23
N ILE A 190 10.61 5.63 -22.22
CA ILE A 190 9.98 5.14 -21.00
C ILE A 190 10.17 6.20 -19.91
N ASP A 191 9.10 6.94 -19.60
CA ASP A 191 9.16 8.02 -18.60
C ASP A 191 9.20 7.49 -17.17
N ILE A 192 8.58 6.33 -16.92
CA ILE A 192 8.55 5.70 -15.60
C ILE A 192 9.08 4.26 -15.66
N VAL A 193 10.07 3.98 -14.81
CA VAL A 193 10.49 2.63 -14.45
C VAL A 193 10.26 2.47 -12.95
N SER A 194 9.14 1.83 -12.61
CA SER A 194 8.62 1.80 -11.24
C SER A 194 9.01 0.50 -10.52
N GLY A 195 10.04 0.59 -9.68
CA GLY A 195 10.73 -0.57 -9.07
C GLY A 195 9.94 -1.35 -8.02
N GLY A 196 8.76 -0.88 -7.61
CA GLY A 196 7.91 -1.60 -6.67
C GLY A 196 7.24 -0.71 -5.65
N ASN A 197 7.21 -1.18 -4.40
CA ASN A 197 6.41 -0.61 -3.32
C ASN A 197 7.27 -0.31 -2.07
N SER A 198 6.64 -0.10 -0.92
CA SER A 198 7.34 0.16 0.36
C SER A 198 8.41 -0.89 0.70
N ALA A 199 8.29 -2.14 0.24
CA ALA A 199 9.27 -3.20 0.44
C ALA A 199 10.63 -2.91 -0.22
N ASN A 200 10.69 -1.99 -1.20
CA ASN A 200 11.94 -1.58 -1.82
C ASN A 200 12.81 -0.71 -0.92
N TYR A 201 12.33 -0.30 0.27
CA TYR A 201 13.10 0.53 1.19
C TYR A 201 14.47 -0.06 1.53
N GLN A 202 14.55 -1.39 1.74
CA GLN A 202 15.81 -2.06 2.06
C GLN A 202 16.79 -2.02 0.89
N TRP A 203 16.35 -2.37 -0.31
CA TRP A 203 17.17 -2.25 -1.52
C TRP A 203 17.66 -0.81 -1.70
N PHE A 204 16.75 0.15 -1.63
CA PHE A 204 17.06 1.56 -1.81
C PHE A 204 18.10 2.07 -0.79
N SER A 205 18.04 1.58 0.46
CA SER A 205 18.95 2.02 1.52
C SER A 205 20.39 1.54 1.31
N HIS A 206 20.60 0.43 0.59
CA HIS A 206 21.91 -0.19 0.40
C HIS A 206 22.49 -0.03 -1.01
N THR A 207 21.67 0.20 -2.02
CA THR A 207 22.16 0.35 -3.40
C THR A 207 22.86 1.69 -3.61
N ASP A 208 23.99 1.70 -4.31
CA ASP A 208 24.65 2.94 -4.74
C ASP A 208 24.19 3.38 -6.14
N ASN A 209 23.55 2.49 -6.90
CA ASN A 209 23.15 2.75 -8.28
C ASN A 209 21.71 2.30 -8.51
N THR A 210 20.83 3.25 -8.82
CA THR A 210 19.42 2.97 -9.09
C THR A 210 19.17 2.52 -10.52
N GLY A 211 20.18 2.57 -11.41
CA GLY A 211 20.01 2.29 -12.83
C GLY A 211 18.91 3.16 -13.44
N ASN A 212 17.98 2.54 -14.16
CA ASN A 212 16.83 3.22 -14.73
C ASN A 212 15.67 3.41 -13.75
N ILE A 213 15.73 2.84 -12.54
CA ILE A 213 14.66 2.94 -11.55
C ILE A 213 14.51 4.38 -11.11
N ASN A 214 13.38 5.00 -11.49
CA ASN A 214 13.13 6.42 -11.25
C ASN A 214 11.84 6.69 -10.45
N ASN A 215 11.11 5.64 -10.09
CA ASN A 215 9.86 5.74 -9.35
C ASN A 215 9.66 4.56 -8.38
N LEU A 216 9.05 4.84 -7.22
CA LEU A 216 8.51 3.83 -6.31
C LEU A 216 7.10 4.20 -5.85
N ARG A 217 6.25 3.18 -5.64
CA ARG A 217 4.85 3.33 -5.22
C ARG A 217 4.72 3.06 -3.73
N ILE A 218 4.94 4.09 -2.92
CA ILE A 218 5.10 3.98 -1.47
C ILE A 218 3.77 4.24 -0.76
N GLY A 219 3.32 3.34 0.11
CA GLY A 219 2.10 3.51 0.90
C GLY A 219 2.34 3.23 2.38
N GLU A 220 2.57 1.96 2.70
CA GLU A 220 2.78 1.50 4.08
C GLU A 220 3.88 2.27 4.83
N ALA A 221 5.03 2.56 4.19
CA ALA A 221 6.09 3.33 4.83
C ALA A 221 5.67 4.78 5.11
N ILE A 222 4.81 5.39 4.28
CA ILE A 222 4.28 6.74 4.53
C ILE A 222 3.28 6.71 5.69
N LEU A 223 2.32 5.77 5.64
CA LEU A 223 1.21 5.71 6.60
C LEU A 223 1.67 5.19 7.97
N LEU A 224 2.45 4.12 7.99
CA LEU A 224 2.80 3.38 9.21
C LEU A 224 4.27 3.54 9.63
N GLY A 225 5.13 4.16 8.82
CA GLY A 225 6.52 4.40 9.20
C GLY A 225 7.39 3.14 9.33
N ILE A 226 6.94 2.00 8.79
CA ILE A 226 7.61 0.70 8.88
C ILE A 226 8.07 0.19 7.52
N ASP A 227 9.11 -0.65 7.56
CA ASP A 227 9.54 -1.49 6.44
C ASP A 227 8.68 -2.75 6.41
N PRO A 228 7.90 -3.01 5.34
CA PRO A 228 7.02 -4.17 5.26
C PRO A 228 7.77 -5.51 5.33
N VAL A 229 9.03 -5.55 4.89
CA VAL A 229 9.81 -6.79 4.77
C VAL A 229 10.24 -7.30 6.13
N ASN A 230 10.76 -6.42 6.98
CA ASN A 230 11.28 -6.78 8.30
C ASN A 230 10.36 -6.36 9.44
N LYS A 231 9.27 -5.64 9.15
CA LYS A 231 8.33 -5.05 10.12
C LYS A 231 9.01 -4.12 11.13
N ASN A 232 10.18 -3.58 10.77
CA ASN A 232 10.96 -2.68 11.60
C ASN A 232 10.60 -1.23 11.29
N LYS A 233 10.75 -0.38 12.31
CA LYS A 233 10.63 1.07 12.15
C LYS A 233 11.68 1.57 11.16
N ILE A 234 11.24 2.36 10.18
CA ILE A 234 12.15 3.10 9.31
C ILE A 234 12.73 4.28 10.10
N PRO A 235 14.07 4.45 10.15
CA PRO A 235 14.69 5.55 10.89
C PRO A 235 14.13 6.92 10.51
N GLY A 236 13.75 7.70 11.52
CA GLY A 236 13.21 9.04 11.37
C GLY A 236 11.70 9.13 11.08
N LEU A 237 10.98 8.01 10.96
CA LEU A 237 9.54 8.02 10.71
C LEU A 237 8.73 7.81 11.99
N TYR A 238 7.50 8.31 12.01
CA TYR A 238 6.50 8.03 13.03
C TYR A 238 5.75 6.73 12.71
N ILE A 239 5.53 5.91 13.74
CA ILE A 239 4.81 4.62 13.64
C ILE A 239 3.43 4.64 14.31
N ASP A 240 3.04 5.80 14.84
CA ASP A 240 1.89 5.98 15.72
C ASP A 240 0.98 7.11 15.21
N ALA A 241 0.92 7.25 13.88
CA ALA A 241 0.02 8.17 13.19
C ALA A 241 -1.45 7.78 13.36
N PHE A 242 -1.74 6.50 13.55
CA PHE A 242 -3.08 5.97 13.76
C PHE A 242 -3.29 5.62 15.23
N THR A 243 -4.41 6.05 15.80
CA THR A 243 -4.80 5.75 17.18
C THR A 243 -6.25 5.28 17.20
N LEU A 244 -6.47 4.03 17.60
CA LEU A 244 -7.81 3.52 17.83
C LEU A 244 -8.25 3.90 19.25
N ILE A 245 -9.34 4.65 19.36
CA ILE A 245 -9.95 5.06 20.63
C ILE A 245 -11.19 4.21 20.84
N CYS A 246 -11.23 3.48 21.95
CA CYS A 246 -12.33 2.61 22.33
C CYS A 246 -12.78 2.87 23.76
N GLU A 247 -13.99 2.44 24.06
CA GLU A 247 -14.63 2.60 25.36
C GLU A 247 -14.39 1.37 26.24
N VAL A 248 -14.06 1.61 27.51
CA VAL A 248 -14.06 0.57 28.55
C VAL A 248 -15.52 0.34 28.96
N ILE A 249 -16.06 -0.82 28.64
CA ILE A 249 -17.45 -1.17 28.97
C ILE A 249 -17.58 -1.96 30.28
N GLU A 250 -16.47 -2.51 30.76
CA GLU A 250 -16.40 -3.15 32.07
C GLU A 250 -15.01 -2.93 32.67
N ASN A 251 -14.96 -2.61 33.97
CA ASN A 251 -13.74 -2.63 34.77
C ASN A 251 -14.02 -3.32 36.09
N LYS A 252 -13.42 -4.49 36.32
CA LYS A 252 -13.63 -5.30 37.52
C LYS A 252 -12.36 -6.04 37.93
N PHE A 253 -12.20 -6.19 39.24
CA PHE A 253 -11.26 -7.14 39.81
C PHE A 253 -11.81 -8.57 39.65
N LYS A 254 -11.10 -9.44 38.92
CA LYS A 254 -11.56 -10.80 38.57
C LYS A 254 -10.45 -11.83 38.75
N PRO A 255 -10.78 -13.10 39.03
CA PRO A 255 -9.81 -14.19 39.04
C PRO A 255 -9.01 -14.26 37.73
N LEU A 256 -7.70 -14.51 37.84
CA LEU A 256 -6.84 -14.67 36.65
C LEU A 256 -7.23 -15.92 35.86
N ILE A 257 -7.46 -17.02 36.57
CA ILE A 257 -7.74 -18.34 36.01
C ILE A 257 -9.27 -18.52 35.87
N PRO A 258 -9.79 -18.88 34.68
CA PRO A 258 -11.19 -19.25 34.50
C PRO A 258 -11.57 -20.50 35.31
N TYR A 259 -12.80 -20.56 35.80
CA TYR A 259 -13.36 -21.70 36.55
C TYR A 259 -14.51 -22.37 35.77
N GLY A 260 -14.72 -23.67 35.98
CA GLY A 260 -15.74 -24.49 35.30
C GLY A 260 -15.16 -25.53 34.32
N ASP A 261 -16.03 -26.35 33.73
CA ASP A 261 -15.64 -27.35 32.73
C ASP A 261 -15.14 -26.67 31.45
N LYS A 262 -13.93 -27.04 31.01
CA LYS A 262 -13.30 -26.46 29.82
C LYS A 262 -13.89 -27.09 28.55
N CYS A 263 -14.34 -26.26 27.62
CA CYS A 263 -14.58 -26.64 26.24
C CYS A 263 -13.45 -26.11 25.32
N GLN A 264 -13.54 -26.39 24.02
CA GLN A 264 -12.56 -25.90 23.05
C GLN A 264 -12.67 -24.37 22.93
N ASN A 265 -11.66 -23.66 23.41
CA ASN A 265 -11.59 -22.21 23.39
C ASN A 265 -10.67 -21.71 22.25
N THR A 266 -10.92 -20.48 21.79
CA THR A 266 -10.08 -19.73 20.83
C THR A 266 -8.87 -19.05 21.47
N PHE A 267 -8.58 -19.34 22.74
CA PHE A 267 -7.57 -18.65 23.53
C PHE A 267 -6.26 -19.45 23.61
N ASP A 268 -5.21 -18.97 22.95
CA ASP A 268 -3.83 -19.46 23.10
C ASP A 268 -3.07 -18.79 24.27
N TYR A 269 -3.74 -17.98 25.09
CA TYR A 269 -3.10 -17.25 26.18
C TYR A 269 -2.91 -18.14 27.42
N ARG A 270 -1.65 -18.47 27.72
CA ARG A 270 -1.23 -19.05 29.00
C ARG A 270 -0.51 -17.96 29.80
N PRO A 271 -1.11 -17.38 30.86
CA PRO A 271 -0.40 -16.43 31.71
C PRO A 271 0.77 -17.14 32.39
N GLU A 272 1.96 -16.53 32.36
CA GLU A 272 3.18 -17.03 33.01
C GLU A 272 3.18 -16.82 34.54
N PHE A 273 2.18 -16.09 35.07
CA PHE A 273 2.16 -15.67 36.46
C PHE A 273 1.48 -16.73 37.36
N THR A 274 2.28 -17.57 38.02
CA THR A 274 1.78 -18.62 38.94
C THR A 274 1.33 -18.11 40.32
N ASN A 275 1.58 -16.83 40.65
CA ASN A 275 1.35 -16.27 42.00
C ASN A 275 0.31 -15.13 42.04
N ILE A 276 -0.49 -14.91 40.99
CA ILE A 276 -1.52 -13.86 40.97
C ILE A 276 -2.92 -14.50 40.90
N ASP A 277 -3.69 -14.39 41.97
CA ASP A 277 -5.03 -14.99 42.05
C ASP A 277 -6.07 -14.17 41.29
N SER A 278 -5.95 -12.84 41.29
CA SER A 278 -6.91 -11.92 40.68
C SER A 278 -6.23 -10.69 40.10
N ILE A 279 -6.86 -10.12 39.08
CA ILE A 279 -6.33 -9.01 38.29
C ILE A 279 -7.40 -7.95 38.05
N ASP A 280 -6.96 -6.70 37.88
CA ASP A 280 -7.79 -5.66 37.28
C ASP A 280 -7.98 -5.97 35.80
N ARG A 281 -9.21 -6.38 35.46
CA ARG A 281 -9.60 -6.76 34.12
C ARG A 281 -10.57 -5.72 33.57
N ILE A 282 -10.23 -5.21 32.40
CA ILE A 282 -11.14 -4.39 31.61
C ILE A 282 -11.61 -5.12 30.36
N ILE A 283 -12.84 -4.81 29.97
CA ILE A 283 -13.40 -5.19 28.67
C ILE A 283 -13.56 -3.92 27.85
N ILE A 284 -13.02 -3.94 26.65
CA ILE A 284 -13.20 -2.91 25.65
C ILE A 284 -14.30 -3.38 24.68
N GLY A 285 -15.23 -2.48 24.33
CA GLY A 285 -16.30 -2.74 23.35
C GLY A 285 -15.80 -2.73 21.91
N ILE A 286 -14.81 -3.56 21.60
CA ILE A 286 -14.31 -3.84 20.26
C ILE A 286 -13.78 -5.29 20.23
N GLY A 287 -13.96 -6.02 19.13
CA GLY A 287 -13.40 -7.37 18.99
C GLY A 287 -12.87 -7.68 17.59
N GLU A 288 -12.70 -8.98 17.32
CA GLU A 288 -12.15 -9.48 16.04
C GLU A 288 -13.02 -9.18 14.81
N GLN A 289 -14.31 -8.85 15.00
CA GLN A 289 -15.17 -8.39 13.90
C GLN A 289 -14.85 -6.95 13.46
N ASP A 290 -14.30 -6.13 14.37
CA ASP A 290 -14.03 -4.73 14.13
C ASP A 290 -12.58 -4.48 13.69
N VAL A 291 -11.63 -5.21 14.28
CA VAL A 291 -10.18 -5.03 14.04
C VAL A 291 -9.44 -6.35 14.27
N ASP A 292 -8.36 -6.57 13.52
CA ASP A 292 -7.38 -7.60 13.90
C ASP A 292 -6.74 -7.22 15.24
N THR A 293 -7.15 -7.87 16.32
CA THR A 293 -6.71 -7.50 17.66
C THR A 293 -5.22 -7.76 17.87
N LYS A 294 -4.61 -8.63 17.04
CA LYS A 294 -3.17 -8.90 17.03
C LYS A 294 -2.37 -7.79 16.33
N ALA A 295 -3.03 -6.90 15.58
CA ALA A 295 -2.40 -5.77 14.90
C ALA A 295 -2.40 -4.47 15.74
N ILE A 296 -3.11 -4.41 16.86
CA ILE A 296 -3.17 -3.24 17.74
C ILE A 296 -2.39 -3.44 19.04
N ARG A 297 -1.98 -2.35 19.68
CA ARG A 297 -1.26 -2.38 20.97
C ARG A 297 -1.85 -1.33 21.92
N PRO A 298 -2.07 -1.66 23.21
CA PRO A 298 -2.50 -0.67 24.20
C PRO A 298 -1.51 0.49 24.30
N ARG A 299 -2.02 1.72 24.41
CA ARG A 299 -1.22 2.91 24.77
C ARG A 299 -1.15 3.16 26.28
N ILE A 300 -1.96 2.45 27.04
CA ILE A 300 -1.89 2.39 28.50
C ILE A 300 -0.98 1.22 28.90
N LYS A 301 -0.56 1.19 30.17
CA LYS A 301 0.14 0.03 30.74
C LYS A 301 -0.88 -1.10 30.94
N ALA A 302 -1.04 -1.94 29.94
CA ALA A 302 -1.93 -3.08 29.99
C ALA A 302 -1.43 -4.23 29.09
N ASP A 303 -1.72 -5.46 29.50
CA ASP A 303 -1.48 -6.66 28.70
C ASP A 303 -2.77 -7.11 28.02
N MET A 304 -2.68 -7.52 26.76
CA MET A 304 -3.82 -8.14 26.05
C MET A 304 -3.97 -9.59 26.52
N LEU A 305 -5.12 -9.92 27.12
CA LEU A 305 -5.44 -11.27 27.57
C LEU A 305 -6.10 -12.10 26.45
N GLY A 306 -6.83 -11.45 25.56
CA GLY A 306 -7.46 -12.06 24.39
C GLY A 306 -8.70 -11.30 23.94
N ALA A 307 -9.38 -11.83 22.93
CA ALA A 307 -10.54 -11.20 22.32
C ALA A 307 -11.62 -12.21 21.93
N SER A 308 -12.87 -11.75 21.85
CA SER A 308 -13.99 -12.42 21.20
C SER A 308 -14.36 -11.67 19.91
N SER A 309 -15.51 -12.03 19.31
CA SER A 309 -16.09 -11.28 18.18
C SER A 309 -16.21 -9.78 18.45
N ASP A 310 -16.69 -9.41 19.64
CA ASP A 310 -17.11 -8.04 19.98
C ASP A 310 -16.35 -7.41 21.17
N HIS A 311 -15.45 -8.16 21.80
CA HIS A 311 -14.80 -7.74 23.04
C HIS A 311 -13.30 -8.00 23.04
N LEU A 312 -12.53 -7.03 23.56
CA LEU A 312 -11.10 -7.13 23.79
C LEU A 312 -10.85 -7.03 25.29
N ILE A 313 -10.16 -8.02 25.83
CA ILE A 313 -9.93 -8.18 27.26
C ILE A 313 -8.49 -7.79 27.57
N LEU A 314 -8.32 -6.82 28.47
CA LEU A 314 -7.01 -6.37 28.92
C LEU A 314 -6.85 -6.54 30.44
N HIS A 315 -5.62 -6.81 30.86
CA HIS A 315 -5.19 -6.68 32.24
C HIS A 315 -4.48 -5.33 32.41
N ILE A 316 -4.98 -4.45 33.28
CA ILE A 316 -4.34 -3.16 33.58
C ILE A 316 -3.23 -3.35 34.63
N LYS A 317 -2.10 -2.65 34.44
CA LYS A 317 -0.95 -2.61 35.35
C LYS A 317 -0.82 -1.27 36.08
#